data_AF-A0A7W1XTP4-F1
#
_entry.id   AF-A0A7W1XTP4-F1
#
_cell.length_a   1.000
_cell.length_b   1.000
_cell.length_c   1.000
_cell.angle_alpha   90.00
_cell.angle_beta   90.00
_cell.angle_gamma   90.00
#
_symmetry.space_group_name_H-M   'P 1'
#
loop_
_entity.id
_entity.type
_entity.pdbx_description
1 polymer ?
#
loop_
_entity_poly.entity_id
_entity_poly.type
_entity_poly.pdbx_seq_one_letter_code
_entity_poly.pdbx_strand_id
1 'polypeptide(L)'
;MHHARRLRRRGSVTTMWVASLPVFMIFFMFLGSMVIAWMQHGVAQKAADAGGLAATKKLDEVTGQQLQAQISQLAGNTFNPVEAIIGTPELKHLFIKGVIRSNEEAIKKEVRKYVEKNGAKPSKIIFFEDGRVVVEAKIKYQPMIFQDQFKEVYVKGEGFGPVRDYGKWWQQEKNPYIIEF
;
A
#
# COMPACT_ATOMS: atom_id res chain seq x y z
N MET A 1 78.50 -8.71 23.19
CA MET A 1 77.22 -9.28 23.65
C MET A 1 76.10 -8.32 23.27
N HIS A 2 75.24 -8.72 22.34
CA HIS A 2 74.22 -7.87 21.72
C HIS A 2 73.07 -7.56 22.68
N HIS A 3 72.78 -6.27 22.90
CA HIS A 3 71.58 -5.81 23.57
C HIS A 3 70.33 -6.15 22.74
N ALA A 4 69.61 -7.19 23.14
CA ALA A 4 68.27 -7.47 22.64
C ALA A 4 67.29 -6.40 23.15
N ARG A 5 67.10 -5.32 22.38
CA ARG A 5 65.93 -4.44 22.55
C ARG A 5 64.67 -5.25 22.22
N ARG A 6 64.05 -5.85 23.24
CA ARG A 6 62.65 -6.30 23.13
C ARG A 6 61.79 -5.07 22.90
N LEU A 7 61.40 -4.83 21.65
CA LEU A 7 60.27 -3.97 21.30
C LEU A 7 59.05 -4.49 22.04
N ARG A 8 58.76 -3.88 23.19
CA ARG A 8 57.60 -4.17 24.02
C ARG A 8 56.37 -3.67 23.26
N ARG A 9 55.85 -4.50 22.35
CA ARG A 9 54.56 -4.29 21.67
C ARG A 9 53.42 -4.43 22.69
N ARG A 10 53.29 -3.48 23.60
CA ARG A 10 52.03 -3.22 24.30
C ARG A 10 51.23 -2.32 23.36
N GLY A 11 50.68 -2.91 22.29
CA GLY A 11 49.64 -2.27 21.51
C GLY A 11 48.52 -1.94 22.48
N SER A 12 48.33 -0.66 22.73
CA SER A 12 47.49 -0.20 23.82
C SER A 12 46.06 -0.59 23.53
N VAL A 13 45.40 -1.24 24.49
CA VAL A 13 43.97 -1.56 24.41
C VAL A 13 43.17 -0.32 23.96
N THR A 14 43.57 0.88 24.40
CA THR A 14 43.01 2.16 23.94
C THR A 14 43.14 2.42 22.44
N THR A 15 44.24 2.06 21.76
CA THR A 15 44.34 2.21 20.30
C THR A 15 43.40 1.27 19.55
N MET A 16 43.13 0.08 20.08
CA MET A 16 42.14 -0.85 19.52
C MET A 16 40.73 -0.30 19.70
N TRP A 17 40.41 0.25 20.88
CA TRP A 17 39.12 0.87 21.16
C TRP A 17 38.84 2.09 20.27
N VAL A 18 39.80 3.00 20.14
CA VAL A 18 39.66 4.22 19.31
C VAL A 18 39.47 3.86 17.83
N ALA A 19 40.18 2.84 17.33
CA ALA A 19 40.00 2.37 15.95
C ALA A 19 38.67 1.64 15.74
N SER A 20 38.14 0.97 16.77
CA SER A 20 36.89 0.19 16.68
C SER A 20 35.64 1.07 16.79
N LEU A 21 35.70 2.19 17.53
CA LEU A 21 34.55 3.07 17.77
C LEU A 21 33.85 3.54 16.48
N PRO A 22 34.55 4.04 15.43
CA PRO A 22 33.92 4.42 14.17
C PRO A 22 33.20 3.25 13.48
N VAL A 23 33.79 2.05 13.53
CA VAL A 23 33.19 0.84 12.94
C VAL A 23 31.91 0.48 13.69
N PHE A 24 31.92 0.54 15.02
CA PHE A 24 30.72 0.33 15.83
C PHE A 24 29.65 1.39 15.53
N MET A 25 30.00 2.67 15.40
CA MET A 25 29.04 3.71 15.05
C MET A 25 28.37 3.45 13.70
N ILE A 26 29.15 3.11 12.67
CA ILE A 26 28.60 2.77 11.34
C ILE A 26 27.64 1.57 11.45
N PHE A 27 28.03 0.55 12.21
CA PHE A 27 27.21 -0.63 12.43
C PHE A 27 25.88 -0.28 13.14
N PHE A 28 25.93 0.54 14.19
CA PHE A 28 24.71 0.98 14.89
C PHE A 28 23.81 1.85 14.01
N MET A 29 24.36 2.75 13.21
CA MET A 29 23.54 3.55 12.30
C MET A 29 22.94 2.69 11.17
N PHE A 30 23.64 1.64 10.73
CA PHE A 30 23.09 0.65 9.79
C PHE A 30 21.91 -0.10 10.41
N LEU A 31 22.07 -0.62 11.63
CA LEU A 31 20.99 -1.26 12.38
C LEU A 31 19.81 -0.32 12.59
N GLY A 32 20.06 0.93 12.99
CA GLY A 32 19.03 1.95 13.16
C GLY A 32 18.28 2.23 11.85
N SER A 33 18.96 2.26 10.71
CA SER A 33 18.33 2.42 9.39
C SER A 33 17.41 1.23 9.06
N MET A 34 17.81 -0.01 9.36
CA MET A 34 16.93 -1.18 9.18
C MET A 34 15.69 -1.12 10.08
N VAL A 35 15.85 -0.70 11.34
CA VAL A 35 14.71 -0.51 12.26
C VAL A 35 13.74 0.54 11.73
N ILE A 36 14.25 1.66 11.20
CA ILE A 36 13.41 2.69 10.57
C ILE A 36 12.64 2.10 9.38
N ALA A 37 13.30 1.32 8.51
CA ALA A 37 12.63 0.68 7.38
C ALA A 37 11.49 -0.24 7.84
N TRP A 38 11.73 -1.05 8.88
CA TRP A 38 10.72 -1.95 9.43
C TRP A 38 9.54 -1.20 10.07
N MET A 39 9.81 -0.14 10.84
CA MET A 39 8.77 0.72 11.41
C MET A 39 7.94 1.41 10.32
N GLN A 40 8.60 1.98 9.30
CA GLN A 40 7.92 2.63 8.18
C GLN A 40 7.08 1.64 7.36
N HIS A 41 7.53 0.39 7.21
CA HIS A 41 6.73 -0.65 6.58
C HIS A 41 5.47 -0.93 7.38
N GLY A 42 5.56 -1.03 8.72
CA GLY A 42 4.38 -1.19 9.57
C GLY A 42 3.38 -0.03 9.47
N VAL A 43 3.86 1.21 9.38
CA VAL A 43 3.00 2.40 9.18
C VAL A 43 2.36 2.38 7.79
N ALA A 44 3.14 2.09 6.74
CA ALA A 44 2.64 1.99 5.37
C ALA A 44 1.58 0.89 5.25
N GLN A 45 1.81 -0.27 5.86
CA GLN A 45 0.87 -1.40 5.91
C GLN A 45 -0.45 -1.01 6.58
N LYS A 46 -0.39 -0.44 7.78
CA LYS A 46 -1.58 0.04 8.50
C LYS A 46 -2.36 1.09 7.69
N ALA A 47 -1.66 2.02 7.06
CA ALA A 47 -2.27 3.05 6.23
C ALA A 47 -2.95 2.45 4.99
N ALA A 48 -2.31 1.46 4.38
CA ALA A 48 -2.83 0.71 3.26
C ALA A 48 -4.10 -0.08 3.63
N ASP A 49 -4.13 -0.73 4.80
CA ASP A 49 -5.31 -1.47 5.28
C ASP A 49 -6.51 -0.53 5.49
N ALA A 50 -6.26 0.64 6.09
CA ALA A 50 -7.28 1.68 6.22
C ALA A 50 -7.76 2.17 4.85
N GLY A 51 -6.85 2.30 3.89
CA GLY A 51 -7.15 2.63 2.50
C GLY A 51 -8.03 1.58 1.82
N GLY A 52 -7.69 0.29 1.93
CA GLY A 52 -8.46 -0.82 1.37
C GLY A 52 -9.88 -0.91 1.94
N LEU A 53 -10.03 -0.71 3.26
CA LEU A 53 -11.34 -0.63 3.90
C LEU A 53 -12.15 0.58 3.40
N ALA A 54 -11.52 1.75 3.29
CA ALA A 54 -12.17 2.97 2.82
C ALA A 54 -12.59 2.85 1.35
N ALA A 55 -11.73 2.30 0.49
CA ALA A 55 -12.03 2.04 -0.91
C ALA A 55 -13.24 1.13 -1.05
N THR A 56 -13.26 0.02 -0.29
CA THR A 56 -14.36 -0.95 -0.33
C THR A 56 -15.66 -0.35 0.18
N LYS A 57 -15.62 0.41 1.29
CA LYS A 57 -16.81 1.10 1.81
C LYS A 57 -17.36 2.11 0.80
N LYS A 58 -16.49 2.86 0.12
CA LYS A 58 -16.93 3.82 -0.89
C LYS A 58 -17.52 3.11 -2.10
N LEU A 59 -16.90 2.00 -2.50
CA LEU A 59 -17.39 1.16 -3.59
C LEU A 59 -18.75 0.55 -3.27
N ASP A 60 -18.97 0.06 -2.04
CA ASP A 60 -20.27 -0.42 -1.55
C ASP A 60 -21.35 0.67 -1.71
N GLU A 61 -21.03 1.90 -1.30
CA GLU A 61 -21.93 3.06 -1.39
C GLU A 61 -22.30 3.41 -2.85
N VAL A 62 -21.30 3.59 -3.72
CA VAL A 62 -21.55 4.02 -5.11
C VAL A 62 -22.20 2.92 -5.95
N THR A 63 -21.88 1.65 -5.67
CA THR A 63 -22.52 0.50 -6.33
C THR A 63 -24.00 0.46 -5.99
N GLY A 64 -24.36 0.61 -4.71
CA GLY A 64 -25.75 0.66 -4.27
C GLY A 64 -26.51 1.85 -4.87
N GLN A 65 -25.91 3.04 -4.87
CA GLN A 65 -26.52 4.25 -5.45
C GLN A 65 -26.77 4.10 -6.95
N GLN A 66 -25.80 3.59 -7.72
CA GLN A 66 -25.96 3.41 -9.17
C GLN A 66 -26.95 2.32 -9.50
N LEU A 67 -26.95 1.20 -8.76
CA LEU A 67 -27.93 0.13 -8.97
C LEU A 67 -29.34 0.65 -8.74
N GLN A 68 -29.56 1.36 -7.63
CA GLN A 68 -30.86 1.96 -7.32
C GLN A 68 -31.28 2.98 -8.37
N ALA A 69 -30.36 3.83 -8.85
CA ALA A 69 -30.64 4.80 -9.89
C ALA A 69 -31.08 4.14 -11.20
N GLN A 70 -30.39 3.07 -11.63
CA GLN A 70 -30.75 2.33 -12.85
C GLN A 70 -32.08 1.57 -12.69
N ILE A 71 -32.34 0.98 -11.52
CA ILE A 71 -33.64 0.35 -11.22
C ILE A 71 -34.76 1.38 -11.31
N SER A 72 -34.59 2.57 -10.71
CA SER A 72 -35.59 3.64 -10.75
C SER A 72 -35.83 4.18 -12.17
N GLN A 73 -34.81 4.17 -13.05
CA GLN A 73 -34.96 4.56 -14.46
C GLN A 73 -35.75 3.54 -15.29
N LEU A 74 -35.68 2.27 -14.89
CA LEU A 74 -36.39 1.16 -15.54
C LEU A 74 -37.74 0.84 -14.87
N ALA A 75 -38.06 1.51 -13.76
CA ALA A 75 -39.31 1.37 -13.03
C ALA A 75 -40.47 1.89 -13.91
N GLY A 76 -41.23 0.95 -14.47
CA GLY A 76 -42.30 1.23 -15.45
C GLY A 76 -42.27 0.31 -16.66
N ASN A 77 -41.17 -0.42 -16.89
CA ASN A 77 -41.07 -1.45 -17.92
C ASN A 77 -41.64 -2.80 -17.43
N THR A 78 -42.11 -3.63 -18.35
CA THR A 78 -42.76 -4.93 -18.07
C THR A 78 -41.79 -6.02 -17.59
N PHE A 79 -40.47 -5.78 -17.67
CA PHE A 79 -39.42 -6.73 -17.31
C PHE A 79 -38.83 -6.43 -15.93
N ASN A 80 -38.25 -7.44 -15.28
CA ASN A 80 -37.56 -7.28 -13.99
C ASN A 80 -36.32 -6.37 -14.14
N PRO A 81 -36.31 -5.16 -13.57
CA PRO A 81 -35.22 -4.19 -13.76
C PRO A 81 -33.86 -4.70 -13.29
N VAL A 82 -33.84 -5.52 -12.22
CA VAL A 82 -32.60 -6.06 -11.65
C VAL A 82 -31.96 -7.06 -12.62
N GLU A 83 -32.76 -7.87 -13.29
CA GLU A 83 -32.29 -8.86 -14.25
C GLU A 83 -31.72 -8.20 -15.51
N ALA A 84 -32.28 -7.06 -15.93
CA ALA A 84 -31.75 -6.28 -17.04
C ALA A 84 -30.38 -5.63 -16.74
N ILE A 85 -30.04 -5.40 -15.46
CA ILE A 85 -28.81 -4.71 -15.05
C ILE A 85 -27.72 -5.71 -14.61
N ILE A 86 -28.09 -6.75 -13.87
CA ILE A 86 -27.16 -7.71 -13.26
C ILE A 86 -27.61 -9.17 -13.44
N GLY A 87 -28.47 -9.48 -14.41
CA GLY A 87 -29.00 -10.84 -14.61
C GLY A 87 -27.95 -11.85 -15.08
N THR A 88 -27.02 -11.43 -15.93
CA THR A 88 -25.93 -12.29 -16.46
C THR A 88 -24.57 -11.93 -15.86
N PRO A 89 -23.59 -12.86 -15.86
CA PRO A 89 -22.22 -12.55 -15.45
C PRO A 89 -21.59 -11.37 -16.23
N GLU A 90 -21.88 -11.28 -17.52
CA GLU A 90 -21.38 -10.20 -18.39
C GLU A 90 -21.97 -8.84 -17.99
N LEU A 91 -23.27 -8.78 -17.73
CA LEU A 91 -23.94 -7.56 -17.26
C LEU A 91 -23.43 -7.12 -15.89
N LYS A 92 -23.22 -8.08 -14.97
CA LYS A 92 -22.59 -7.82 -13.66
C LYS A 92 -21.20 -7.22 -13.80
N HIS A 93 -20.37 -7.77 -14.69
CA HIS A 93 -19.03 -7.26 -14.97
C HIS A 93 -19.07 -5.84 -15.55
N LEU A 94 -19.89 -5.62 -16.59
CA LEU A 94 -20.05 -4.31 -17.21
C LEU A 94 -20.56 -3.25 -16.24
N PHE A 95 -21.52 -3.63 -15.38
CA PHE A 95 -22.06 -2.77 -14.34
C PHE A 95 -20.96 -2.31 -13.37
N ILE A 96 -20.23 -3.25 -12.75
CA ILE A 96 -19.18 -2.88 -11.77
C ILE A 96 -18.02 -2.11 -12.42
N LYS A 97 -17.68 -2.42 -13.67
CA LYS A 97 -16.70 -1.67 -14.47
C LYS A 97 -17.14 -0.24 -14.72
N GLY A 98 -18.43 -0.05 -15.03
CA GLY A 98 -19.06 1.27 -15.13
C GLY A 98 -18.99 2.03 -13.80
N VAL A 99 -19.36 1.38 -12.69
CA VAL A 99 -19.32 1.96 -11.34
C VAL A 99 -17.92 2.47 -11.01
N ILE A 100 -16.88 1.65 -11.20
CA ILE A 100 -15.51 2.05 -10.87
C ILE A 100 -15.06 3.22 -11.73
N ARG A 101 -15.25 3.16 -13.06
CA ARG A 101 -14.83 4.22 -13.97
C ARG A 101 -15.53 5.54 -13.70
N SER A 102 -16.84 5.53 -13.45
CA SER A 102 -17.59 6.75 -13.18
C SER A 102 -17.31 7.37 -11.82
N ASN A 103 -16.74 6.61 -10.86
CA ASN A 103 -16.51 7.06 -9.49
C ASN A 103 -15.02 7.03 -9.08
N GLU A 104 -14.11 6.88 -10.04
CA GLU A 104 -12.67 6.74 -9.79
C GLU A 104 -12.13 7.85 -8.89
N GLU A 105 -12.44 9.12 -9.19
CA GLU A 105 -11.96 10.26 -8.40
C GLU A 105 -12.57 10.31 -6.99
N ALA A 106 -13.82 9.86 -6.82
CA ALA A 106 -14.45 9.77 -5.51
C ALA A 106 -13.80 8.68 -4.65
N ILE A 107 -13.46 7.53 -5.25
CA ILE A 107 -12.76 6.43 -4.58
C ILE A 107 -11.33 6.85 -4.22
N LYS A 108 -10.58 7.45 -5.17
CA LYS A 108 -9.25 8.03 -4.93
C LYS A 108 -9.26 9.01 -3.76
N LYS A 109 -10.22 9.94 -3.74
CA LYS A 109 -10.34 10.94 -2.68
C LYS A 109 -10.52 10.30 -1.31
N GLU A 110 -11.39 9.30 -1.20
CA GLU A 110 -11.64 8.63 0.08
C GLU A 110 -10.42 7.81 0.52
N VAL A 111 -9.77 7.09 -0.40
CA VAL A 111 -8.52 6.36 -0.09
C VAL A 111 -7.42 7.32 0.36
N ARG A 112 -7.19 8.41 -0.38
CA ARG A 112 -6.18 9.42 -0.04
C ARG A 112 -6.39 9.95 1.38
N LYS A 113 -7.63 10.31 1.72
CA LYS A 113 -8.01 10.80 3.05
C LYS A 113 -7.63 9.84 4.18
N TYR A 114 -7.89 8.53 4.02
CA TYR A 114 -7.58 7.55 5.07
C TYR A 114 -6.11 7.16 5.11
N VAL A 115 -5.44 7.05 3.96
CA VAL A 115 -4.01 6.74 3.90
C VAL A 115 -3.18 7.88 4.49
N GLU A 116 -3.48 9.13 4.13
CA GLU A 116 -2.79 10.31 4.66
C GLU A 116 -3.05 10.50 6.15
N LYS A 117 -4.27 10.25 6.63
CA LYS A 117 -4.60 10.27 8.07
C LYS A 117 -3.76 9.26 8.87
N ASN A 118 -3.31 8.18 8.25
CA ASN A 118 -2.46 7.16 8.88
C ASN A 118 -0.95 7.37 8.65
N GLY A 119 -0.54 8.52 8.10
CA GLY A 119 0.87 8.92 8.00
C GLY A 119 1.62 8.38 6.79
N ALA A 120 0.91 7.91 5.75
CA ALA A 120 1.51 7.48 4.48
C ALA A 120 0.91 8.26 3.29
N LYS A 121 1.48 8.08 2.10
CA LYS A 121 0.90 8.57 0.85
C LYS A 121 0.32 7.39 0.06
N PRO A 122 -0.83 7.54 -0.60
CA PRO A 122 -1.33 6.50 -1.47
C PRO A 122 -0.43 6.35 -2.71
N SER A 123 -0.37 5.14 -3.27
CA SER A 123 0.43 4.80 -4.45
C SER A 123 -0.45 4.31 -5.59
N LYS A 124 -1.23 3.25 -5.35
CA LYS A 124 -2.20 2.71 -6.30
C LYS A 124 -3.36 2.00 -5.60
N ILE A 125 -4.47 1.83 -6.31
CA ILE A 125 -5.60 0.96 -5.95
C ILE A 125 -5.66 -0.15 -7.00
N ILE A 126 -5.72 -1.40 -6.55
CA ILE A 126 -5.91 -2.58 -7.39
C ILE A 126 -7.28 -3.13 -7.07
N PHE A 127 -8.17 -3.17 -8.05
CA PHE A 127 -9.53 -3.68 -7.86
C PHE A 127 -9.57 -5.18 -8.11
N PHE A 128 -10.13 -5.90 -7.14
CA PHE A 128 -10.55 -7.29 -7.20
C PHE A 128 -9.42 -8.32 -7.32
N GLU A 129 -8.24 -7.99 -6.81
CA GLU A 129 -7.22 -9.00 -6.51
C GLU A 129 -7.76 -9.93 -5.43
N ASP A 130 -7.92 -11.22 -5.77
CA ASP A 130 -8.62 -12.23 -4.96
C ASP A 130 -10.02 -11.80 -4.46
N GLY A 131 -10.73 -10.99 -5.26
CA GLY A 131 -12.06 -10.48 -4.93
C GLY A 131 -12.07 -9.37 -3.87
N ARG A 132 -10.92 -8.74 -3.60
CA ARG A 132 -10.75 -7.63 -2.66
C ARG A 132 -10.24 -6.38 -3.37
N VAL A 133 -10.52 -5.21 -2.81
CA VAL A 133 -9.83 -3.99 -3.22
C VAL A 133 -8.54 -3.87 -2.44
N VAL A 134 -7.41 -3.82 -3.14
CA VAL A 134 -6.08 -3.67 -2.54
C VAL A 134 -5.61 -2.23 -2.74
N VAL A 135 -5.01 -1.66 -1.70
CA VAL A 135 -4.41 -0.33 -1.77
C VAL A 135 -2.94 -0.45 -1.43
N GLU A 136 -2.08 0.16 -2.24
CA GLU A 136 -0.66 0.31 -1.91
C GLU A 136 -0.46 1.72 -1.31
N ALA A 137 0.19 1.79 -0.15
CA ALA A 137 0.64 3.03 0.46
C ALA A 137 2.17 3.07 0.54
N LYS A 138 2.73 4.27 0.49
CA LYS A 138 4.18 4.50 0.48
C LYS A 138 4.60 5.60 1.45
N ILE A 139 5.76 5.41 2.07
CA ILE A 139 6.43 6.37 2.95
C ILE A 139 7.84 6.59 2.42
N LYS A 140 8.31 7.85 2.44
CA LYS A 140 9.68 8.17 2.01
C LYS A 140 10.67 7.56 3.00
N TYR A 141 11.62 6.76 2.50
CA TYR A 141 12.63 6.13 3.33
C TYR A 141 13.62 7.19 3.84
N GLN A 142 13.89 7.18 5.15
CA GLN A 142 14.76 8.16 5.81
C GLN A 142 15.80 7.42 6.68
N PRO A 143 16.83 6.81 6.05
CA PRO A 143 17.86 6.10 6.80
C PRO A 143 18.76 7.04 7.60
N MET A 144 19.44 6.50 8.61
CA MET A 144 20.46 7.25 9.37
C MET A 144 21.79 7.37 8.61
N ILE A 145 22.04 6.48 7.64
CA ILE A 145 23.22 6.50 6.77
C ILE A 145 22.83 6.57 5.30
N PHE A 146 23.75 7.03 4.45
CA PHE A 146 23.58 7.04 2.99
C PHE A 146 22.30 7.76 2.52
N GLN A 147 21.84 8.79 3.24
CA GLN A 147 20.59 9.51 2.91
C GLN A 147 20.53 9.98 1.45
N ASP A 148 21.66 10.41 0.89
CA ASP A 148 21.75 10.82 -0.50
C ASP A 148 21.45 9.72 -1.51
N GLN A 149 21.79 8.46 -1.20
CA GLN A 149 21.53 7.31 -2.07
C GLN A 149 20.06 6.88 -2.02
N PHE A 150 19.36 7.17 -0.93
CA PHE A 150 17.99 6.73 -0.68
C PHE A 150 16.94 7.84 -0.86
N LYS A 151 17.30 8.98 -1.47
CA LYS A 151 16.42 10.15 -1.64
C LYS A 151 15.10 9.86 -2.35
N GLU A 152 15.06 8.91 -3.27
CA GLU A 152 13.85 8.53 -4.02
C GLU A 152 13.40 7.10 -3.71
N VAL A 153 13.84 6.56 -2.57
CA VAL A 153 13.44 5.23 -2.11
C VAL A 153 12.25 5.37 -1.17
N TYR A 154 11.25 4.52 -1.39
CA TYR A 154 10.02 4.49 -0.63
C TYR A 154 9.82 3.12 -0.01
N VAL A 155 9.41 3.09 1.25
CA VAL A 155 8.92 1.89 1.90
C VAL A 155 7.44 1.76 1.58
N LYS A 156 7.05 0.59 1.07
CA LYS A 156 5.68 0.30 0.64
C LYS A 156 4.99 -0.64 1.62
N GLY A 157 3.67 -0.56 1.67
CA GLY A 157 2.79 -1.53 2.31
C GLY A 157 1.53 -1.73 1.45
N GLU A 158 0.95 -2.92 1.54
CA GLU A 158 -0.22 -3.33 0.74
C GLU A 158 -1.33 -3.79 1.67
N GLY A 159 -2.48 -3.14 1.59
CA GLY A 159 -3.59 -3.40 2.50
C GLY A 159 -4.84 -3.83 1.77
N PHE A 160 -5.62 -4.67 2.43
CA PHE A 160 -6.71 -5.41 1.81
C PHE A 160 -8.05 -4.97 2.37
N GLY A 161 -8.97 -4.60 1.48
CA GLY A 161 -10.38 -4.47 1.82
C GLY A 161 -11.06 -5.82 2.07
N PRO A 162 -12.25 -5.83 2.69
CA PRO A 162 -13.03 -7.05 2.85
C PRO A 162 -13.49 -7.60 1.50
N VAL A 163 -13.67 -8.93 1.44
CA VAL A 163 -14.24 -9.59 0.25
C VAL A 163 -15.69 -9.15 0.08
N ARG A 164 -16.08 -8.92 -1.18
CA ARG A 164 -17.44 -8.53 -1.57
C ARG A 164 -17.94 -9.35 -2.74
N ASP A 165 -19.26 -9.53 -2.82
CA ASP A 165 -19.87 -10.34 -3.87
C ASP A 165 -19.64 -9.79 -5.27
N TYR A 166 -19.63 -8.46 -5.42
CA TYR A 166 -19.29 -7.83 -6.70
C TYR A 166 -17.82 -8.04 -7.12
N GLY A 167 -16.94 -8.41 -6.18
CA GLY A 167 -15.58 -8.82 -6.52
C GLY A 167 -15.52 -10.14 -7.30
N LYS A 168 -16.52 -11.02 -7.13
CA LYS A 168 -16.67 -12.23 -7.95
C LYS A 168 -17.09 -11.90 -9.38
N TRP A 169 -17.73 -10.74 -9.60
CA TRP A 169 -18.17 -10.30 -10.92
C TRP A 169 -17.01 -9.82 -11.79
N TRP A 170 -15.83 -9.58 -11.19
CA TRP A 170 -14.61 -9.22 -11.90
C TRP A 170 -13.74 -10.40 -12.31
N GLN A 171 -13.97 -11.59 -11.73
CA GLN A 171 -13.11 -12.79 -11.91
C GLN A 171 -13.04 -13.31 -13.36
N GLN A 172 -13.84 -12.77 -14.28
CA GLN A 172 -13.78 -13.08 -15.70
C GLN A 172 -12.60 -12.40 -16.42
N GLU A 173 -12.08 -11.27 -15.90
CA GLU A 173 -10.88 -10.62 -16.43
C GLU A 173 -9.61 -11.14 -15.74
N LYS A 174 -8.62 -11.59 -16.51
CA LYS A 174 -7.31 -12.02 -15.98
C LYS A 174 -6.47 -10.87 -15.41
N ASN A 175 -6.82 -9.63 -15.73
CA ASN A 175 -6.07 -8.45 -15.32
C ASN A 175 -6.90 -7.61 -14.34
N PRO A 176 -6.37 -7.26 -13.17
CA PRO A 176 -7.04 -6.35 -12.26
C PRO A 176 -7.07 -4.93 -12.84
N TYR A 177 -8.13 -4.17 -12.55
CA TYR A 177 -8.16 -2.74 -12.85
C TYR A 177 -7.30 -1.99 -11.84
N ILE A 178 -6.37 -1.17 -12.31
CA ILE A 178 -5.42 -0.45 -11.46
C ILE A 178 -5.61 1.05 -11.66
N ILE A 179 -5.65 1.77 -10.53
CA ILE A 179 -5.73 3.23 -10.47
C ILE A 179 -4.48 3.74 -9.76
N GLU A 180 -3.75 4.66 -10.37
CA GLU A 180 -2.56 5.30 -9.77
C GLU A 180 -2.88 6.68 -9.17
N PHE A 181 -2.08 7.11 -8.20
CA PHE A 181 -2.23 8.38 -7.46
C PHE A 181 -1.24 9.47 -7.85
#